data_AF-A0A2S2NW58-F1
#
_entry.id   AF-A0A2S2NW58-F1
#
_cell.length_a   1.000
_cell.length_b   1.000
_cell.length_c   1.000
_cell.angle_alpha   90.00
_cell.angle_beta   90.00
_cell.angle_gamma   90.00
#
_symmetry.space_group_name_H-M   'P 1'
#
loop_
_entity.id
_entity.type
_entity.pdbx_description
1 polymer ?
#
loop_
_entity_poly.entity_id
_entity_poly.type
_entity_poly.pdbx_seq_one_letter_code
_entity_poly.pdbx_strand_id
1 'polypeptide(L)'
;GGAVGCAGAVASGGGGGGGGGGDKIVGVAVDVVVAEQRLAPPRDERHPGVGCCCAQMGCDLGKLASSATSGDDRGGKHKDALEEPPSPGPPDPRLPLTAKQKYSMIASWKGISRAMEPTGVYMFIKLFEEHQELLQLFTKFGELKTRDAQANSMELAEHANKVMTTLDEGIKELDDLDNFFQYLTQVGATHKTIPGFNPDYFWKIEVPFLEAVKTTLGDRFTENIETIYKITIKLIIETLIKGYTEAAGP
;
A
#
# COMPACT_ATOMS: atom_id res chain seq x y z
N GLY A 1 -36.27 32.54 -43.41
CA GLY A 1 -34.98 31.90 -43.77
C GLY A 1 -34.33 31.39 -42.50
N GLY A 2 -33.74 30.20 -42.56
CA GLY A 2 -32.96 29.61 -41.46
C GLY A 2 -33.60 28.36 -40.88
N ALA A 3 -33.07 27.20 -41.26
CA ALA A 3 -33.52 25.86 -40.92
C ALA A 3 -32.76 25.28 -39.71
N VAL A 4 -33.40 24.40 -38.94
CA VAL A 4 -32.86 23.22 -38.22
C VAL A 4 -34.05 22.58 -37.47
N GLY A 5 -34.31 21.28 -37.40
CA GLY A 5 -33.62 20.06 -37.82
C GLY A 5 -34.17 18.93 -36.94
N CYS A 6 -34.82 17.92 -37.54
CA CYS A 6 -35.24 16.70 -36.85
C CYS A 6 -34.05 15.75 -36.65
N ALA A 7 -33.84 15.26 -35.43
CA ALA A 7 -33.21 13.97 -35.09
C ALA A 7 -33.50 13.76 -33.58
N GLY A 8 -34.13 12.69 -33.12
CA GLY A 8 -33.83 11.29 -33.42
C GLY A 8 -33.24 10.70 -32.13
N ALA A 9 -34.11 10.35 -31.19
CA ALA A 9 -33.72 9.67 -29.96
C ALA A 9 -33.24 8.26 -30.31
N VAL A 10 -31.97 7.97 -30.07
CA VAL A 10 -31.42 6.62 -30.10
C VAL A 10 -30.97 6.27 -28.69
N ALA A 11 -31.74 5.37 -28.08
CA ALA A 11 -31.27 4.58 -26.96
C ALA A 11 -30.23 3.58 -27.48
N SER A 12 -29.06 3.53 -26.84
CA SER A 12 -28.16 2.37 -26.90
C SER A 12 -27.74 2.06 -25.47
N GLY A 13 -28.15 0.88 -25.00
CA GLY A 13 -27.72 0.35 -23.73
C GLY A 13 -26.40 -0.40 -23.83
N GLY A 14 -25.88 -0.74 -22.66
CA GLY A 14 -25.09 -1.95 -22.45
C GLY A 14 -23.58 -1.77 -22.37
N GLY A 15 -23.06 -1.84 -21.14
CA GLY A 15 -22.26 -3.00 -20.74
C GLY A 15 -20.76 -2.81 -20.52
N GLY A 16 -20.35 -3.10 -19.28
CA GLY A 16 -19.04 -3.64 -18.90
C GLY A 16 -17.94 -2.59 -18.70
N GLY A 17 -17.39 -2.37 -17.51
CA GLY A 17 -17.03 -3.34 -16.49
C GLY A 17 -15.50 -3.45 -16.47
N GLY A 18 -14.84 -2.58 -15.70
CA GLY A 18 -13.37 -2.50 -15.65
C GLY A 18 -12.90 -1.45 -14.65
N GLY A 19 -13.41 -1.48 -13.43
CA GLY A 19 -13.00 -0.59 -12.35
C GLY A 19 -12.95 -1.37 -11.04
N GLY A 20 -11.86 -2.10 -10.83
CA GLY A 20 -11.69 -2.97 -9.65
C GLY A 20 -10.44 -2.70 -8.82
N GLY A 21 -9.66 -1.66 -9.16
CA GLY A 21 -8.44 -1.27 -8.43
C GLY A 21 -8.62 -0.06 -7.51
N GLY A 22 -9.36 0.96 -7.97
CA GLY A 22 -9.48 2.26 -7.28
C GLY A 22 -10.11 2.21 -5.88
N ASP A 23 -11.11 1.35 -5.67
CA ASP A 23 -11.86 1.31 -4.40
C ASP A 23 -11.04 0.78 -3.22
N LYS A 24 -10.02 -0.04 -3.47
CA LYS A 24 -9.12 -0.55 -2.41
C LYS A 24 -8.05 0.49 -2.02
N ILE A 25 -7.56 1.22 -3.02
CA ILE A 25 -6.52 2.25 -2.90
C ILE A 25 -7.02 3.42 -2.03
N VAL A 26 -8.27 3.85 -2.25
CA VAL A 26 -8.92 4.88 -1.42
C VAL A 26 -9.12 4.37 0.02
N GLY A 27 -9.41 3.08 0.22
CA GLY A 27 -9.58 2.48 1.54
C GLY A 27 -8.33 2.57 2.43
N VAL A 28 -7.14 2.25 1.90
CA VAL A 28 -5.89 2.26 2.68
C VAL A 28 -5.46 3.69 3.03
N ALA A 29 -5.56 4.63 2.09
CA ALA A 29 -5.26 6.05 2.36
C ALA A 29 -6.24 6.67 3.38
N VAL A 30 -7.53 6.29 3.31
CA VAL A 30 -8.55 6.70 4.28
C VAL A 30 -8.31 6.03 5.65
N ASP A 31 -7.85 4.77 5.71
CA ASP A 31 -7.56 4.07 6.97
C ASP A 31 -6.31 4.60 7.70
N VAL A 32 -5.34 5.18 6.98
CA VAL A 32 -4.22 5.93 7.58
C VAL A 32 -4.76 7.16 8.33
N VAL A 33 -5.74 7.88 7.78
CA VAL A 33 -6.34 9.08 8.39
C VAL A 33 -7.36 8.76 9.48
N VAL A 34 -8.27 7.82 9.22
CA VAL A 34 -9.42 7.54 10.09
C VAL A 34 -8.98 6.95 11.44
N ALA A 35 -7.83 6.28 11.49
CA ALA A 35 -7.31 5.75 12.75
C ALA A 35 -6.68 6.79 13.68
N GLU A 36 -6.29 7.95 13.16
CA GLU A 36 -5.67 9.02 13.97
C GLU A 36 -6.70 10.07 14.42
N GLN A 37 -7.77 10.30 13.66
CA GLN A 37 -8.76 11.33 13.97
C GLN A 37 -9.99 10.88 14.78
N ARG A 38 -10.19 9.58 15.05
CA ARG A 38 -11.47 9.10 15.63
C ARG A 38 -11.64 9.15 17.15
N LEU A 39 -10.75 9.77 17.93
CA LEU A 39 -10.99 9.94 19.37
C LEU A 39 -10.51 11.30 19.89
N ALA A 40 -11.26 12.36 19.59
CA ALA A 40 -11.47 13.40 20.59
C ALA A 40 -12.44 12.81 21.63
N PRO A 41 -12.09 12.74 22.93
CA PRO A 41 -12.96 12.08 23.90
C PRO A 41 -14.24 12.90 24.13
N PRO A 42 -15.45 12.32 24.00
CA PRO A 42 -16.61 12.89 24.66
C PRO A 42 -16.43 12.72 26.18
N ARG A 43 -16.84 13.75 26.93
CA ARG A 43 -16.80 13.79 28.39
C ARG A 43 -17.65 12.66 29.01
N ASP A 44 -17.14 12.18 30.14
CA ASP A 44 -17.70 11.29 31.15
C ASP A 44 -19.25 11.25 31.19
N GLU A 45 -19.82 10.06 30.98
CA GLU A 45 -20.99 9.62 31.74
C GLU A 45 -20.98 8.09 31.91
N ARG A 46 -21.33 7.67 33.12
CA ARG A 46 -21.03 6.37 33.72
C ARG A 46 -22.32 5.54 33.85
N HIS A 47 -22.17 4.20 33.81
CA HIS A 47 -23.11 3.12 34.24
C HIS A 47 -24.11 2.54 33.19
N PRO A 48 -24.65 1.31 33.39
CA PRO A 48 -23.94 0.04 33.25
C PRO A 48 -24.74 -1.05 32.46
N GLY A 49 -24.03 -2.05 31.94
CA GLY A 49 -24.43 -3.46 31.80
C GLY A 49 -25.72 -3.84 31.07
N VAL A 50 -25.61 -4.62 29.97
CA VAL A 50 -26.42 -5.82 29.70
C VAL A 50 -25.60 -6.72 28.74
N GLY A 51 -25.50 -8.01 29.09
CA GLY A 51 -24.80 -9.03 28.31
C GLY A 51 -25.49 -9.39 27.00
N CYS A 52 -24.72 -9.98 26.08
CA CYS A 52 -25.27 -10.58 24.86
C CYS A 52 -24.81 -12.03 24.72
N CYS A 53 -25.78 -12.85 24.35
CA CYS A 53 -25.80 -14.30 24.33
C CYS A 53 -24.88 -14.91 23.26
N CYS A 54 -24.33 -16.08 23.59
CA CYS A 54 -23.91 -17.06 22.59
C CYS A 54 -25.10 -17.48 21.72
N ALA A 55 -24.94 -17.42 20.41
CA ALA A 55 -25.79 -18.14 19.47
C ALA A 55 -24.92 -18.79 18.38
N GLN A 56 -25.16 -20.09 18.27
CA GLN A 56 -24.60 -21.06 17.35
C GLN A 56 -25.20 -20.92 15.94
N MET A 57 -24.41 -21.23 14.91
CA MET A 57 -24.75 -21.96 13.66
C MET A 57 -23.45 -21.90 12.82
N GLY A 58 -22.77 -22.97 12.39
CA GLY A 58 -23.23 -24.29 11.98
C GLY A 58 -23.65 -24.25 10.52
N CYS A 59 -22.76 -24.61 9.59
CA CYS A 59 -23.08 -25.14 8.25
C CYS A 59 -21.83 -25.78 7.59
N ASP A 60 -21.89 -27.09 7.40
CA ASP A 60 -20.98 -27.98 6.68
C ASP A 60 -20.86 -27.66 5.18
N LEU A 61 -19.67 -27.89 4.60
CA LEU A 61 -19.51 -28.10 3.16
C LEU A 61 -18.59 -29.31 2.90
N GLY A 62 -19.24 -30.45 2.65
CA GLY A 62 -18.64 -31.68 2.15
C GLY A 62 -18.58 -31.72 0.62
N LYS A 63 -17.34 -31.73 0.10
CA LYS A 63 -16.78 -32.66 -0.90
C LYS A 63 -17.75 -33.37 -1.88
N LEU A 64 -17.59 -33.11 -3.19
CA LEU A 64 -17.79 -34.10 -4.25
C LEU A 64 -16.77 -33.90 -5.39
N ALA A 65 -16.24 -35.02 -5.87
CA ALA A 65 -15.30 -35.15 -6.97
C ALA A 65 -15.82 -36.21 -7.96
N SER A 66 -15.34 -36.11 -9.21
CA SER A 66 -15.38 -37.11 -10.31
C SER A 66 -16.76 -37.33 -10.95
N SER A 67 -16.96 -37.53 -12.26
CA SER A 67 -16.10 -37.83 -13.43
C SER A 67 -17.01 -37.84 -14.68
N ALA A 68 -16.48 -37.53 -15.87
CA ALA A 68 -17.05 -38.01 -17.14
C ALA A 68 -15.97 -38.08 -18.22
N THR A 69 -15.95 -39.18 -18.96
CA THR A 69 -15.01 -39.54 -20.02
C THR A 69 -15.68 -39.48 -21.40
N SER A 70 -14.83 -39.33 -22.43
CA SER A 70 -14.97 -39.82 -23.81
C SER A 70 -15.60 -38.91 -24.87
N GLY A 71 -14.80 -38.62 -25.89
CA GLY A 71 -15.18 -38.07 -27.20
C GLY A 71 -13.96 -38.01 -28.13
N ASP A 72 -14.10 -38.55 -29.33
CA ASP A 72 -13.08 -39.02 -30.28
C ASP A 72 -12.87 -38.04 -31.48
N ASP A 73 -11.70 -38.20 -32.12
CA ASP A 73 -11.37 -37.96 -33.55
C ASP A 73 -11.14 -36.56 -34.18
N ARG A 74 -10.13 -36.57 -35.08
CA ARG A 74 -9.79 -35.67 -36.22
C ARG A 74 -9.04 -34.35 -36.00
N GLY A 75 -7.71 -34.47 -36.10
CA GLY A 75 -6.92 -33.97 -37.24
C GLY A 75 -7.26 -32.59 -37.82
N GLY A 76 -6.47 -31.59 -37.44
CA GLY A 76 -6.34 -30.31 -38.14
C GLY A 76 -4.96 -29.72 -37.89
N LYS A 77 -4.09 -29.71 -38.91
CA LYS A 77 -2.83 -28.94 -38.91
C LYS A 77 -3.18 -27.45 -38.89
N HIS A 78 -3.16 -26.83 -37.72
CA HIS A 78 -2.94 -25.39 -37.61
C HIS A 78 -1.46 -25.17 -37.28
N LYS A 79 -0.75 -24.53 -38.20
CA LYS A 79 0.55 -23.92 -37.91
C LYS A 79 0.25 -22.68 -37.08
N ASP A 80 0.19 -22.84 -35.77
CA ASP A 80 0.26 -21.72 -34.85
C ASP A 80 1.68 -21.14 -34.98
N ALA A 81 1.78 -20.07 -35.77
CA ALA A 81 2.90 -19.15 -35.65
C ALA A 81 2.82 -18.60 -34.23
N LEU A 82 3.72 -19.06 -33.37
CA LEU A 82 3.95 -18.45 -32.07
C LEU A 82 4.32 -16.99 -32.34
N GLU A 83 3.35 -16.08 -32.23
CA GLU A 83 3.63 -14.65 -32.20
C GLU A 83 4.59 -14.44 -31.05
N GLU A 84 5.81 -14.05 -31.40
CA GLU A 84 6.84 -13.66 -30.45
C GLU A 84 6.24 -12.53 -29.61
N PRO A 85 6.22 -12.64 -28.26
CA PRO A 85 5.57 -11.64 -27.43
C PRO A 85 6.18 -10.26 -27.74
N PRO A 86 5.36 -9.20 -27.82
CA PRO A 86 5.84 -7.88 -28.19
C PRO A 86 7.00 -7.50 -27.26
N SER A 87 8.10 -7.05 -27.88
CA SER A 87 9.27 -6.56 -27.14
C SER A 87 8.82 -5.56 -26.08
N PRO A 88 9.30 -5.66 -24.82
CA PRO A 88 8.95 -4.71 -23.78
C PRO A 88 9.19 -3.28 -24.28
N GLY A 89 8.20 -2.41 -24.09
CA GLY A 89 8.33 -0.99 -24.41
C GLY A 89 9.50 -0.36 -23.65
N PRO A 90 9.98 0.82 -24.10
CA PRO A 90 11.05 1.53 -23.39
C PRO A 90 10.65 1.81 -21.93
N PRO A 91 11.60 1.73 -20.98
CA PRO A 91 11.32 2.01 -19.57
C PRO A 91 10.74 3.41 -19.37
N ASP A 92 9.77 3.57 -18.47
CA ASP A 92 9.23 4.88 -18.12
C ASP A 92 10.33 5.75 -17.49
N PRO A 93 10.63 6.94 -18.04
CA PRO A 93 11.72 7.79 -17.58
C PRO A 93 11.53 8.35 -16.15
N ARG A 94 10.31 8.30 -15.61
CA ARG A 94 10.01 8.74 -14.24
C ARG A 94 10.46 7.72 -13.18
N LEU A 95 10.75 6.48 -13.57
CA LEU A 95 11.30 5.47 -12.69
C LEU A 95 12.84 5.49 -12.74
N PRO A 96 13.54 5.94 -11.68
CA PRO A 96 15.00 5.96 -11.62
C PRO A 96 15.64 4.56 -11.43
N LEU A 97 15.00 3.50 -11.92
CA LEU A 97 15.49 2.12 -11.88
C LEU A 97 15.54 1.54 -13.29
N THR A 98 16.63 0.85 -13.61
CA THR A 98 16.65 -0.04 -14.77
C THR A 98 15.67 -1.21 -14.59
N ALA A 99 15.25 -1.86 -15.68
CA ALA A 99 14.38 -3.04 -15.61
C ALA A 99 14.94 -4.15 -14.68
N LYS A 100 16.27 -4.35 -14.70
CA LYS A 100 16.95 -5.31 -13.80
C LYS A 100 16.88 -4.89 -12.34
N GLN A 101 17.05 -3.60 -12.05
CA GLN A 101 16.93 -3.08 -10.68
C GLN A 101 15.50 -3.16 -10.17
N LYS A 102 14.50 -2.82 -10.99
CA LYS A 102 13.07 -3.01 -10.65
C LYS A 102 12.77 -4.47 -10.34
N TYR A 103 13.21 -5.41 -11.19
CA TYR A 103 13.05 -6.84 -10.91
C TYR A 103 13.67 -7.24 -9.57
N SER A 104 14.89 -6.77 -9.30
CA SER A 104 15.60 -7.06 -8.04
C SER A 104 14.86 -6.48 -6.84
N MET A 105 14.33 -5.26 -6.94
CA MET A 105 13.51 -4.60 -5.93
C MET A 105 12.27 -5.44 -5.60
N ILE A 106 11.48 -5.83 -6.60
CA ILE A 106 10.27 -6.64 -6.43
C ILE A 106 10.62 -8.02 -5.85
N ALA A 107 11.70 -8.64 -6.33
CA ALA A 107 12.12 -9.96 -5.87
C ALA A 107 12.58 -9.95 -4.40
N SER A 108 13.41 -8.98 -4.00
CA SER A 108 13.87 -8.86 -2.62
C SER A 108 12.74 -8.46 -1.67
N TRP A 109 11.80 -7.62 -2.14
CA TRP A 109 10.65 -7.19 -1.35
C TRP A 109 9.76 -8.35 -0.87
N LYS A 110 9.71 -9.47 -1.62
CA LYS A 110 9.01 -10.69 -1.16
C LYS A 110 9.51 -11.24 0.17
N GLY A 111 10.75 -10.94 0.58
CA GLY A 111 11.25 -11.28 1.91
C GLY A 111 10.59 -10.44 3.00
N ILE A 112 10.44 -9.14 2.74
CA ILE A 112 9.86 -8.16 3.66
C ILE A 112 8.35 -8.32 3.74
N SER A 113 7.67 -8.58 2.63
CA SER A 113 6.22 -8.77 2.59
C SER A 113 5.72 -9.94 3.46
N ARG A 114 6.61 -10.89 3.81
CA ARG A 114 6.34 -11.98 4.75
C ARG A 114 6.59 -11.63 6.22
N ALA A 115 7.19 -10.46 6.48
CA ALA A 115 7.62 -9.99 7.79
C ALA A 115 7.27 -8.51 7.99
N MET A 116 6.13 -8.06 7.44
CA MET A 116 5.74 -6.65 7.38
C MET A 116 5.68 -5.99 8.75
N GLU A 117 4.91 -6.57 9.66
CA GLU A 117 4.74 -6.05 11.01
C GLU A 117 6.07 -5.97 11.80
N PRO A 118 6.86 -7.06 11.95
CA PRO A 118 8.12 -6.96 12.70
C PRO A 118 9.14 -6.02 12.03
N THR A 119 9.15 -5.93 10.70
CA THR A 119 10.01 -4.96 9.98
C THR A 119 9.58 -3.53 10.26
N GLY A 120 8.27 -3.25 10.19
CA GLY A 120 7.72 -1.92 10.45
C GLY A 120 7.90 -1.48 11.90
N VAL A 121 7.68 -2.38 12.87
CA VAL A 121 7.90 -2.08 14.29
C VAL A 121 9.38 -1.75 14.52
N TYR A 122 10.30 -2.54 13.97
CA TYR A 122 11.72 -2.25 14.06
C TYR A 122 12.08 -0.90 13.43
N MET A 123 11.52 -0.58 12.26
CA MET A 123 11.69 0.73 11.60
C MET A 123 11.24 1.87 12.52
N PHE A 124 10.07 1.79 13.15
CA PHE A 124 9.60 2.86 14.03
C PHE A 124 10.39 2.95 15.35
N ILE A 125 10.84 1.83 15.91
CA ILE A 125 11.77 1.84 17.04
C ILE A 125 13.03 2.63 16.67
N LYS A 126 13.61 2.36 15.50
CA LYS A 126 14.77 3.10 15.00
C LYS A 126 14.49 4.58 14.79
N LEU A 127 13.33 4.91 14.21
CA LEU A 127 12.90 6.29 14.06
C LEU A 127 12.86 7.03 15.40
N PHE A 128 12.27 6.45 16.44
CA PHE A 128 12.14 7.11 17.73
C PHE A 128 13.41 7.07 18.59
N GLU A 129 14.32 6.12 18.35
CA GLU A 129 15.68 6.15 18.91
C GLU A 129 16.49 7.36 18.39
N GLU A 130 16.31 7.73 17.11
CA GLU A 130 17.05 8.83 16.47
C GLU A 130 16.32 10.18 16.54
N HIS A 131 14.99 10.16 16.54
CA HIS A 131 14.10 11.31 16.41
C HIS A 131 12.97 11.25 17.45
N GLN A 132 13.35 11.23 18.73
CA GLN A 132 12.42 11.09 19.85
C GLN A 132 11.35 12.19 19.87
N GLU A 133 11.64 13.38 19.31
CA GLU A 133 10.67 14.47 19.15
C GLU A 133 9.45 14.09 18.31
N LEU A 134 9.56 13.10 17.41
CA LEU A 134 8.45 12.69 16.55
C LEU A 134 7.36 11.93 17.33
N LEU A 135 7.68 11.34 18.49
CA LEU A 135 6.70 10.68 19.35
C LEU A 135 5.54 11.62 19.75
N GLN A 136 5.80 12.93 19.85
CA GLN A 136 4.77 13.91 20.23
C GLN A 136 3.63 14.05 19.22
N LEU A 137 3.86 13.61 17.97
CA LEU A 137 2.83 13.61 16.92
C LEU A 137 1.80 12.48 17.14
N PHE A 138 2.16 11.45 17.92
CA PHE A 138 1.35 10.25 18.11
C PHE A 138 0.60 10.28 19.44
N THR A 139 -0.71 10.52 19.39
CA THR A 139 -1.55 10.61 20.59
C THR A 139 -1.72 9.27 21.33
N LYS A 140 -1.71 8.15 20.61
CA LYS A 140 -1.96 6.81 21.19
C LYS A 140 -0.73 6.19 21.86
N PHE A 141 0.46 6.56 21.43
CA PHE A 141 1.70 5.91 21.87
C PHE A 141 2.89 6.88 22.06
N GLY A 142 2.63 8.18 22.17
CA GLY A 142 3.68 9.19 22.40
C GLY A 142 4.44 9.04 23.73
N GLU A 143 3.91 8.27 24.69
CA GLU A 143 4.60 7.95 25.95
C GLU A 143 5.57 6.76 25.85
N LEU A 144 5.59 6.03 24.73
CA LEU A 144 6.48 4.89 24.53
C LEU A 144 7.91 5.37 24.25
N LYS A 145 8.64 5.70 25.32
CA LYS A 145 9.99 6.27 25.27
C LYS A 145 11.11 5.24 25.34
N THR A 146 10.78 3.95 25.44
CA THR A 146 11.76 2.86 25.52
C THR A 146 11.53 1.85 24.41
N ARG A 147 12.63 1.25 23.94
CA ARG A 147 12.62 0.20 22.93
C ARG A 147 11.69 -0.96 23.28
N ASP A 148 11.71 -1.41 24.52
CA ASP A 148 10.89 -2.53 24.99
C ASP A 148 9.39 -2.18 24.98
N ALA A 149 9.03 -0.98 25.46
CA ALA A 149 7.64 -0.53 25.44
C ALA A 149 7.11 -0.35 24.01
N GLN A 150 7.94 0.16 23.09
CA GLN A 150 7.61 0.28 21.67
C GLN A 150 7.44 -1.09 21.02
N ALA A 151 8.36 -2.03 21.25
CA ALA A 151 8.31 -3.37 20.67
C ALA A 151 7.07 -4.18 21.07
N ASN A 152 6.53 -3.91 22.27
CA ASN A 152 5.35 -4.61 22.80
C ASN A 152 4.03 -3.83 22.64
N SER A 153 4.02 -2.68 21.95
CA SER A 153 2.79 -1.90 21.74
C SER A 153 2.01 -2.36 20.53
N MET A 154 0.73 -2.65 20.77
CA MET A 154 -0.24 -2.99 19.73
C MET A 154 -0.53 -1.79 18.82
N GLU A 155 -0.67 -0.59 19.40
CA GLU A 155 -0.95 0.63 18.66
C GLU A 155 0.21 1.01 17.72
N LEU A 156 1.46 0.82 18.17
CA LEU A 156 2.62 1.01 17.31
C LEU A 156 2.66 -0.05 16.20
N ALA A 157 2.39 -1.32 16.52
CA ALA A 157 2.35 -2.40 15.54
C ALA A 157 1.30 -2.15 14.45
N GLU A 158 0.10 -1.70 14.82
CA GLU A 158 -0.96 -1.33 13.88
C GLU A 158 -0.51 -0.20 12.94
N HIS A 159 0.09 0.86 13.49
CA HIS A 159 0.55 1.99 12.67
C HIS A 159 1.72 1.57 11.76
N ALA A 160 2.68 0.82 12.29
CA ALA A 160 3.78 0.25 11.53
C ALA A 160 3.30 -0.60 10.36
N ASN A 161 2.29 -1.45 10.58
CA ASN A 161 1.70 -2.29 9.54
C ASN A 161 1.05 -1.46 8.42
N LYS A 162 0.37 -0.36 8.76
CA LYS A 162 -0.20 0.55 7.76
C LYS A 162 0.87 1.18 6.88
N VAL A 163 1.92 1.74 7.47
CA VAL A 163 3.02 2.34 6.72
C VAL A 163 3.70 1.30 5.84
N MET A 164 3.96 0.11 6.37
CA MET A 164 4.54 -0.97 5.57
C MET A 164 3.61 -1.37 4.42
N THR A 165 2.31 -1.49 4.64
CA THR A 165 1.31 -1.78 3.60
C THR A 165 1.34 -0.74 2.49
N THR A 166 1.43 0.55 2.83
CA THR A 166 1.62 1.61 1.83
C THR A 166 2.90 1.43 1.01
N LEU A 167 4.01 1.09 1.65
CA LEU A 167 5.26 0.82 0.92
C LEU A 167 5.13 -0.41 0.00
N ASP A 168 4.45 -1.45 0.46
CA ASP A 168 4.20 -2.67 -0.34
C ASP A 168 3.31 -2.40 -1.55
N GLU A 169 2.26 -1.61 -1.40
CA GLU A 169 1.41 -1.15 -2.52
C GLU A 169 2.22 -0.30 -3.50
N GLY A 170 2.97 0.69 -3.02
CA GLY A 170 3.85 1.49 -3.88
C GLY A 170 4.86 0.63 -4.65
N ILE A 171 5.46 -0.38 -4.02
CA ILE A 171 6.43 -1.24 -4.70
C ILE A 171 5.77 -2.15 -5.75
N LYS A 172 4.53 -2.58 -5.52
CA LYS A 172 3.74 -3.37 -6.50
C LYS A 172 3.36 -2.56 -7.73
N GLU A 173 3.13 -1.26 -7.57
CA GLU A 173 2.76 -0.34 -8.66
C GLU A 173 3.97 0.18 -9.45
N LEU A 174 5.20 -0.31 -9.25
CA LEU A 174 6.38 0.13 -10.03
C LEU A 174 6.31 -0.22 -11.54
N ASP A 175 5.32 -1.02 -11.95
CA ASP A 175 4.98 -1.28 -13.35
C ASP A 175 3.93 -0.29 -13.92
N ASP A 176 3.17 0.41 -13.07
CA ASP A 176 2.18 1.43 -13.41
C ASP A 176 2.48 2.71 -12.61
N LEU A 177 3.36 3.56 -13.15
CA LEU A 177 3.80 4.75 -12.44
C LEU A 177 2.70 5.79 -12.25
N ASP A 178 1.64 5.77 -13.05
CA ASP A 178 0.51 6.69 -12.87
C ASP A 178 -0.23 6.34 -11.58
N ASN A 179 -0.52 5.05 -11.35
CA ASN A 179 -1.08 4.57 -10.08
C ASN A 179 -0.11 4.80 -8.91
N PHE A 180 1.19 4.53 -9.09
CA PHE A 180 2.21 4.76 -8.08
C PHE A 180 2.19 6.22 -7.58
N PHE A 181 2.24 7.18 -8.50
CA PHE A 181 2.25 8.60 -8.16
C PHE A 181 0.91 9.04 -7.59
N GLN A 182 -0.21 8.59 -8.17
CA GLN A 182 -1.54 8.93 -7.65
C GLN A 182 -1.71 8.44 -6.19
N TYR A 183 -1.36 7.20 -5.91
CA TYR A 183 -1.50 6.60 -4.59
C TYR A 183 -0.64 7.32 -3.55
N LEU A 184 0.66 7.46 -3.81
CA LEU A 184 1.57 8.05 -2.84
C LEU A 184 1.35 9.55 -2.66
N THR A 185 0.90 10.28 -3.69
CA THR A 185 0.52 11.69 -3.50
C THR A 185 -0.72 11.82 -2.61
N GLN A 186 -1.68 10.90 -2.74
CA GLN A 186 -2.84 10.87 -1.84
C GLN A 186 -2.42 10.59 -0.39
N VAL A 187 -1.53 9.62 -0.15
CA VAL A 187 -0.98 9.35 1.19
C VAL A 187 -0.17 10.55 1.71
N GLY A 188 0.60 11.23 0.86
CA GLY A 188 1.30 12.45 1.25
C GLY A 188 0.34 13.55 1.72
N ALA A 189 -0.77 13.73 0.98
CA ALA A 189 -1.79 14.72 1.30
C ALA A 189 -2.46 14.48 2.66
N THR A 190 -2.64 13.21 3.06
CA THR A 190 -3.28 12.88 4.34
C THR A 190 -2.52 13.41 5.56
N HIS A 191 -1.20 13.52 5.47
CA HIS A 191 -0.34 13.98 6.55
C HIS A 191 -0.52 15.48 6.84
N LYS A 192 -1.13 16.27 5.94
CA LYS A 192 -1.53 17.67 6.23
C LYS A 192 -2.53 17.78 7.37
N THR A 193 -3.28 16.71 7.63
CA THR A 193 -4.29 16.69 8.67
C THR A 193 -3.71 16.43 10.07
N ILE A 194 -2.41 16.10 10.15
CA ILE A 194 -1.70 15.86 11.40
C ILE A 194 -1.17 17.19 11.94
N PRO A 195 -1.66 17.68 13.10
CA PRO A 195 -1.23 18.95 13.66
C PRO A 195 0.27 18.96 13.97
N GLY A 196 0.98 19.98 13.48
CA GLY A 196 2.41 20.14 13.71
C GLY A 196 3.31 19.24 12.86
N PHE A 197 2.75 18.50 11.89
CA PHE A 197 3.54 17.73 10.95
C PHE A 197 4.34 18.65 10.02
N ASN A 198 5.64 18.36 9.88
CA ASN A 198 6.52 19.03 8.95
C ASN A 198 6.88 18.03 7.83
N PRO A 199 6.78 18.40 6.54
CA PRO A 199 7.16 17.51 5.43
C PRO A 199 8.61 17.00 5.52
N ASP A 200 9.52 17.72 6.18
CA ASP A 200 10.89 17.26 6.44
C ASP A 200 10.93 15.98 7.31
N TYR A 201 9.88 15.68 8.06
CA TYR A 201 9.76 14.46 8.84
C TYR A 201 9.68 13.20 7.98
N PHE A 202 9.21 13.30 6.72
CA PHE A 202 9.26 12.14 5.81
C PHE A 202 10.70 11.66 5.57
N TRP A 203 11.67 12.58 5.48
CA TRP A 203 13.08 12.22 5.30
C TRP A 203 13.68 11.47 6.49
N LYS A 204 13.09 11.63 7.69
CA LYS A 204 13.54 10.91 8.90
C LYS A 204 13.29 9.42 8.82
N ILE A 205 12.46 8.94 7.90
CA ILE A 205 12.18 7.51 7.73
C ILE A 205 13.24 6.78 6.90
N GLU A 206 14.04 7.48 6.08
CA GLU A 206 14.95 6.85 5.11
C GLU A 206 15.93 5.89 5.79
N VAL A 207 16.66 6.37 6.81
CA VAL A 207 17.66 5.57 7.54
C VAL A 207 17.00 4.43 8.32
N PRO A 208 15.98 4.67 9.17
CA PRO A 208 15.26 3.60 9.86
C PRO A 208 14.68 2.52 8.93
N PHE A 209 14.15 2.91 7.77
CA PHE A 209 13.64 1.99 6.78
C PHE A 209 14.75 1.09 6.21
N LEU A 210 15.88 1.68 5.80
CA LEU A 210 17.01 0.92 5.26
C LEU A 210 17.60 -0.05 6.31
N GLU A 211 17.69 0.37 7.57
CA GLU A 211 18.13 -0.49 8.66
C GLU A 211 17.16 -1.66 8.91
N ALA A 212 15.85 -1.40 8.89
CA ALA A 212 14.83 -2.42 9.06
C ALA A 212 14.87 -3.44 7.92
N VAL A 213 14.95 -2.96 6.69
CA VAL A 213 15.10 -3.82 5.49
C VAL A 213 16.36 -4.67 5.58
N LYS A 214 17.50 -4.06 5.94
CA LYS A 214 18.77 -4.78 6.11
C LYS A 214 18.65 -5.89 7.15
N THR A 215 18.03 -5.58 8.29
CA THR A 215 17.80 -6.54 9.38
C THR A 215 16.92 -7.70 8.92
N THR A 216 15.83 -7.42 8.22
CA THR A 216 14.88 -8.45 7.74
C THR A 216 15.45 -9.31 6.61
N LEU A 217 16.24 -8.73 5.71
CA LEU A 217 16.82 -9.46 4.58
C LEU A 217 18.12 -10.19 4.92
N GLY A 218 18.84 -9.77 5.97
CA GLY A 218 20.10 -10.36 6.39
C GLY A 218 21.12 -10.41 5.26
N ASP A 219 21.73 -11.57 5.03
CA ASP A 219 22.75 -11.78 3.97
C ASP A 219 22.25 -11.49 2.55
N ARG A 220 20.92 -11.41 2.33
CA ARG A 220 20.35 -11.03 1.02
C ARG A 220 20.43 -9.53 0.76
N PHE A 221 20.67 -8.70 1.77
CA PHE A 221 20.83 -7.26 1.64
C PHE A 221 22.26 -6.90 1.19
N THR A 222 22.57 -7.24 -0.05
CA THR A 222 23.86 -6.90 -0.69
C THR A 222 23.98 -5.41 -1.00
N GLU A 223 25.18 -4.91 -1.28
CA GLU A 223 25.42 -3.50 -1.66
C GLU A 223 24.58 -3.05 -2.88
N ASN A 224 24.40 -3.96 -3.85
CA ASN A 224 23.53 -3.69 -5.00
C ASN A 224 22.07 -3.54 -4.59
N ILE A 225 21.59 -4.40 -3.68
CA ILE A 225 20.23 -4.29 -3.13
C ILE A 225 20.09 -3.00 -2.33
N GLU A 226 21.04 -2.67 -1.46
CA GLU A 226 21.03 -1.40 -0.71
C GLU A 226 20.92 -0.18 -1.64
N THR A 227 21.68 -0.15 -2.73
CA THR A 227 21.62 0.93 -3.72
C THR A 227 20.22 1.04 -4.33
N ILE A 228 19.59 -0.08 -4.65
CA ILE A 228 18.23 -0.11 -5.21
C ILE A 228 17.22 0.42 -4.20
N TYR A 229 17.27 -0.04 -2.94
CA TYR A 229 16.37 0.44 -1.89
C TYR A 229 16.54 1.93 -1.62
N LYS A 230 17.78 2.46 -1.64
CA LYS A 230 18.05 3.90 -1.51
C LYS A 230 17.39 4.72 -2.62
N ILE A 231 17.45 4.23 -3.86
CA ILE A 231 16.79 4.92 -4.98
C ILE A 231 15.27 4.87 -4.82
N THR A 232 14.72 3.69 -4.51
CA THR A 232 13.28 3.47 -4.37
C THR A 232 12.69 4.29 -3.23
N ILE A 233 13.31 4.28 -2.03
CA ILE A 233 12.78 5.02 -0.88
C ILE A 233 12.81 6.53 -1.11
N LYS A 234 13.85 7.04 -1.78
CA LYS A 234 13.92 8.46 -2.16
C LYS A 234 12.78 8.86 -3.07
N LEU A 235 12.51 8.07 -4.11
CA LEU A 235 11.36 8.31 -5.01
C LEU A 235 10.03 8.34 -4.24
N ILE A 236 9.83 7.40 -3.31
CA ILE A 236 8.63 7.32 -2.49
C ILE A 236 8.51 8.57 -1.60
N ILE A 237 9.56 8.94 -0.86
CA ILE A 237 9.57 10.12 0.03
C ILE A 237 9.31 11.40 -0.75
N GLU A 238 9.99 11.60 -1.88
CA GLU A 238 9.79 12.77 -2.75
C GLU A 238 8.33 12.85 -3.24
N THR A 239 7.73 11.70 -3.58
CA THR A 239 6.32 11.63 -4.00
C THR A 239 5.35 11.95 -2.86
N LEU A 240 5.62 11.46 -1.65
CA LEU A 240 4.84 11.80 -0.45
C LEU A 240 4.92 13.30 -0.14
N ILE A 241 6.11 13.89 -0.19
CA ILE A 241 6.32 15.33 0.01
C ILE A 241 5.60 16.14 -1.08
N LYS A 242 5.64 15.69 -2.34
CA LYS A 242 4.87 16.31 -3.42
C LYS A 242 3.38 16.31 -3.10
N GLY A 243 2.82 15.16 -2.71
CA GLY A 243 1.42 15.06 -2.30
C GLY A 243 1.06 15.96 -1.13
N TYR A 244 1.93 15.99 -0.11
CA TYR A 244 1.77 16.88 1.04
C TYR A 244 1.77 18.35 0.60
N THR A 245 2.71 18.78 -0.22
CA THR A 245 2.89 20.19 -0.58
C THR A 245 1.80 20.69 -1.54
N GLU A 246 1.47 19.91 -2.57
CA GLU A 246 0.56 20.30 -3.65
C GLU A 246 -0.93 20.13 -3.32
N ALA A 247 -1.29 19.30 -2.33
CA ALA A 247 -2.69 19.17 -1.92
C ALA A 247 -3.27 20.51 -1.46
N ALA A 248 -4.55 20.78 -1.75
CA ALA A 248 -5.23 21.91 -1.14
C ALA A 248 -5.16 21.78 0.39
N GLY A 249 -5.05 22.91 1.11
CA GLY A 249 -5.05 22.90 2.58
C GLY A 249 -6.32 22.23 3.14
N PRO A 250 -6.28 21.75 4.40
CA PRO A 250 -7.47 21.27 5.08
C PRO A 250 -8.57 22.34 5.17
#